data_AF-A0A369RUS1-F1
#
_entry.id   AF-A0A369RUS1-F1
#
_cell.length_a   1.000
_cell.length_b   1.000
_cell.length_c   1.000
_cell.angle_alpha   90.00
_cell.angle_beta   90.00
_cell.angle_gamma   90.00
#
_symmetry.space_group_name_H-M   'P 1'
#
loop_
_entity.id
_entity.type
_entity.pdbx_description
1 polymer ?
#
loop_
_entity_poly.entity_id
_entity_poly.type
_entity_poly.pdbx_seq_one_letter_code
_entity_poly.pdbx_strand_id
1 'polypeptide(L)'
;MADRLSQLQDAVNQLAQHLCDSVGVLQQSAPLSYFDEFESHDRGLLSIQWMQTNQILYSNTVSYLAVHNPTTNGENVENNLDVFATLITRTAQDIDYIITSLPDIRVSQQNQEKAIERLQEENAQARQQLVEAITRAEGVLLKVKQIKNQVAAAQLEIDKRVNCNERIEIGQ
;
A
#
# COMPACT_ATOMS: atom_id res chain seq x y z
N MET A 1 -6.10 -8.52 -9.40
CA MET A 1 -5.25 -7.95 -10.47
C MET A 1 -5.19 -6.43 -10.43
N ALA A 2 -6.27 -5.71 -10.15
CA ALA A 2 -6.25 -4.24 -10.05
C ALA A 2 -5.33 -3.71 -8.94
N ASP A 3 -5.26 -4.40 -7.79
CA ASP A 3 -4.51 -3.93 -6.61
C ASP A 3 -3.01 -3.75 -6.87
N ARG A 4 -2.32 -4.77 -7.40
CA ARG A 4 -0.88 -4.67 -7.72
C ARG A 4 -0.57 -3.68 -8.84
N LEU A 5 -1.48 -3.54 -9.81
CA LEU A 5 -1.32 -2.55 -10.88
C LEU A 5 -1.52 -1.12 -10.37
N SER A 6 -2.45 -0.92 -9.44
CA SER A 6 -2.65 0.37 -8.77
C SER A 6 -1.44 0.72 -7.89
N GLN A 7 -0.93 -0.25 -7.12
CA GLN A 7 0.29 -0.08 -6.34
C GLN A 7 1.51 0.27 -7.20
N LEU A 8 1.65 -0.34 -8.39
CA LEU A 8 2.72 0.01 -9.33
C LEU A 8 2.60 1.46 -9.78
N GLN A 9 1.39 1.92 -10.10
CA GLN A 9 1.14 3.31 -10.49
C GLN A 9 1.50 4.28 -9.35
N ASP A 10 1.10 3.96 -8.12
CA ASP A 10 1.41 4.77 -6.95
C ASP A 10 2.92 4.84 -6.69
N ALA A 11 3.63 3.72 -6.81
CA ALA A 11 5.08 3.66 -6.61
C ALA A 11 5.84 4.45 -7.69
N VAL A 12 5.41 4.40 -8.95
CA VAL A 12 5.99 5.20 -10.05
C VAL A 12 5.74 6.69 -9.83
N ASN A 13 4.54 7.07 -9.39
CA ASN A 13 4.24 8.46 -9.06
C ASN A 13 5.09 8.97 -7.89
N GLN A 14 5.28 8.15 -6.84
CA GLN A 14 6.14 8.48 -5.71
C GLN A 14 7.62 8.63 -6.12
N LEU A 15 8.12 7.76 -7.00
CA LEU A 15 9.47 7.88 -7.54
C LEU A 15 9.67 9.20 -8.30
N ALA A 16 8.70 9.57 -9.14
CA ALA A 16 8.74 10.83 -9.88
C ALA A 16 8.74 12.04 -8.93
N GLN A 17 7.95 11.99 -7.86
CA GLN A 17 7.92 13.03 -6.83
C GLN A 17 9.28 13.17 -6.13
N HIS A 18 9.87 12.06 -5.66
CA HIS A 18 11.19 12.08 -5.01
C HIS A 18 12.29 12.64 -5.92
N LEU A 19 12.26 12.31 -7.22
CA LEU A 19 13.19 12.88 -8.18
C LEU A 19 12.98 14.39 -8.32
N CYS A 20 11.74 14.86 -8.46
CA CYS A 20 11.43 16.29 -8.58
C CYS A 20 11.85 17.09 -7.34
N ASP A 21 11.52 16.59 -6.15
CA ASP A 21 11.84 17.22 -4.88
C ASP A 21 13.37 17.29 -4.66
N SER A 22 14.08 16.21 -4.98
CA SER A 22 15.55 16.16 -4.87
C SER A 22 16.23 17.17 -5.81
N VAL A 23 15.75 17.33 -7.05
CA VAL A 23 16.26 18.31 -8.02
C VAL A 23 15.98 19.73 -7.54
N GLY A 24 14.80 20.00 -6.96
CA GLY A 24 14.48 21.30 -6.40
C GLY A 24 15.44 21.71 -5.28
N VAL A 25 15.73 20.80 -4.35
CA VAL A 25 16.70 21.02 -3.27
C VAL A 25 18.12 21.21 -3.82
N LEU A 26 18.53 20.39 -4.79
CA LEU A 26 19.83 20.54 -5.45
C LEU A 26 20.00 21.92 -6.11
N GLN A 27 18.99 22.38 -6.84
CA GLN A 27 19.03 23.68 -7.51
C GLN A 27 19.05 24.86 -6.54
N GLN A 28 18.35 24.74 -5.41
CA GLN A 28 18.34 25.77 -4.36
C GLN A 28 19.71 25.88 -3.67
N SER A 29 20.41 24.76 -3.50
CA SER A 29 21.67 24.68 -2.77
C SER A 29 22.92 24.69 -3.66
N ALA A 30 22.77 24.68 -4.98
CA ALA A 30 23.89 24.71 -5.91
C ALA A 30 24.60 26.08 -5.89
N PRO A 31 25.91 26.14 -5.59
CA PRO A 31 26.67 27.38 -5.73
C PRO A 31 26.81 27.75 -7.22
N LEU A 32 26.86 29.06 -7.52
CA LEU A 32 27.16 29.53 -8.87
C LEU A 32 28.59 29.06 -9.23
N SER A 33 28.70 28.18 -10.23
CA SER A 33 30.00 27.77 -10.75
C SER A 33 30.54 28.88 -11.67
N TYR A 34 31.72 29.42 -11.33
CA TYR A 34 32.43 30.40 -12.16
C TYR A 34 33.42 29.67 -13.07
N PHE A 35 33.50 30.05 -14.34
CA PHE A 35 34.44 29.46 -15.30
C PHE A 35 35.70 30.33 -15.39
N ASP A 36 36.85 29.80 -14.97
CA ASP A 36 38.16 30.48 -15.00
C ASP A 36 38.66 30.81 -16.43
N GLU A 37 38.07 30.18 -17.45
CA GLU A 37 38.53 30.25 -18.84
C GLU A 37 38.28 31.63 -19.50
N PHE A 38 37.45 32.48 -18.90
CA PHE A 38 37.16 33.83 -19.42
C PHE A 38 38.03 34.95 -18.83
N GLU A 39 38.79 34.73 -17.73
CA GLU A 39 39.59 35.80 -17.12
C GLU A 39 41.01 35.94 -17.70
N SER A 40 41.56 34.88 -18.30
CA SER A 40 42.97 34.88 -18.71
C SER A 40 43.22 35.45 -20.12
N HIS A 41 42.20 35.59 -20.96
CA HIS A 41 42.38 36.00 -22.36
C HIS A 41 42.12 37.48 -22.65
N ASP A 42 41.65 38.26 -21.67
CA ASP A 42 41.19 39.63 -21.92
C ASP A 42 41.77 40.70 -20.98
N ARG A 43 42.96 40.44 -20.42
CA ARG A 43 43.72 41.42 -19.61
C ARG A 43 44.68 42.30 -20.42
N GLY A 44 44.38 42.52 -21.70
CA GLY A 44 45.22 43.34 -22.59
C GLY A 44 44.60 44.66 -23.05
N LEU A 45 43.31 44.65 -23.44
CA LEU A 45 42.78 45.76 -24.27
C LEU A 45 41.40 46.29 -23.84
N LEU A 46 40.67 45.61 -22.95
CA LEU A 46 39.35 46.07 -22.48
C LEU A 46 39.37 46.64 -21.03
N SER A 47 40.55 46.64 -20.39
CA SER A 47 40.73 46.95 -18.96
C SER A 47 40.49 48.42 -18.55
N ILE A 48 40.55 49.41 -19.44
CA ILE A 48 40.43 50.82 -19.01
C ILE A 48 39.03 51.40 -19.26
N GLN A 49 38.32 50.97 -20.31
CA GLN A 49 37.01 51.54 -20.64
C GLN A 49 35.83 50.80 -19.99
N TRP A 50 35.90 49.48 -19.86
CA TRP A 50 34.78 48.67 -19.36
C TRP A 50 34.70 48.59 -17.83
N MET A 51 35.71 49.10 -17.11
CA MET A 51 35.70 49.22 -15.65
C MET A 51 34.84 50.40 -15.16
N GLN A 52 34.73 51.48 -15.94
CA GLN A 52 33.91 52.65 -15.56
C GLN A 52 32.42 52.43 -15.83
N THR A 53 32.07 51.78 -16.95
CA THR A 53 30.67 51.58 -17.36
C THR A 53 29.96 50.49 -16.54
N ASN A 54 30.68 49.47 -16.06
CA ASN A 54 30.07 48.34 -15.36
C ASN A 54 30.06 48.44 -13.82
N GLN A 55 30.57 49.52 -13.23
CA GLN A 55 30.65 49.64 -11.76
C GLN A 55 29.26 49.78 -11.09
N ILE A 56 28.25 50.30 -11.79
CA ILE A 56 26.89 50.51 -11.23
C ILE A 56 25.99 49.27 -11.38
N LEU A 57 26.21 48.47 -12.43
CA LEU A 57 25.39 47.28 -12.71
C LEU A 57 25.90 46.03 -11.99
N TYR A 58 27.22 45.88 -11.82
CA TYR A 58 27.79 44.70 -11.18
C TYR A 58 27.64 44.69 -9.65
N SER A 59 27.53 45.86 -8.98
CA SER A 59 27.26 45.88 -7.54
C SER A 59 25.78 45.60 -7.21
N ASN A 60 24.84 46.05 -8.05
CA ASN A 60 23.41 45.84 -7.82
C ASN A 60 22.97 44.39 -8.09
N THR A 61 23.50 43.71 -9.11
CA THR A 61 23.10 42.33 -9.43
C THR A 61 23.68 41.31 -8.46
N VAL A 62 24.95 41.47 -8.07
CA VAL A 62 25.59 40.57 -7.10
C VAL A 62 25.01 40.74 -5.70
N SER A 63 24.64 41.96 -5.30
CA SER A 63 24.04 42.21 -3.99
C SER A 63 22.56 41.81 -3.91
N TYR A 64 21.77 41.93 -4.99
CA TYR A 64 20.36 41.48 -4.98
C TYR A 64 20.22 39.94 -5.04
N LEU A 65 21.13 39.24 -5.73
CA LEU A 65 21.07 37.78 -5.84
C LEU A 65 21.65 37.07 -4.59
N ALA A 66 22.63 37.66 -3.92
CA ALA A 66 23.22 37.10 -2.69
C ALA A 66 22.31 37.23 -1.46
N VAL A 67 21.37 38.19 -1.43
CA VAL A 67 20.48 38.45 -0.28
C VAL A 67 19.26 37.52 -0.25
N HIS A 68 18.91 36.88 -1.37
CA HIS A 68 17.70 36.05 -1.47
C HIS A 68 17.92 34.53 -1.39
N ASN A 69 19.16 34.04 -1.32
CA ASN A 69 19.40 32.63 -1.03
C ASN A 69 19.96 32.52 0.39
N PRO A 70 19.17 32.07 1.39
CA PRO A 70 19.74 31.76 2.69
C PRO A 70 20.80 30.69 2.43
N THR A 71 22.05 30.99 2.74
CA THR A 71 23.14 30.02 2.84
C THR A 71 22.65 28.85 3.69
N THR A 72 22.16 27.80 3.03
CA THR A 72 21.74 26.58 3.69
C THR A 72 23.03 25.82 3.99
N ASN A 73 23.28 25.57 5.28
CA ASN A 73 24.50 24.93 5.77
C ASN A 73 24.73 23.64 4.97
N GLY A 74 25.86 23.51 4.26
CA GLY A 74 26.12 22.41 3.32
C GLY A 74 25.91 21.01 3.90
N GLU A 75 26.14 20.81 5.20
CA GLU A 75 25.87 19.55 5.90
C GLU A 75 24.38 19.15 5.89
N ASN A 76 23.44 20.10 5.95
CA ASN A 76 22.01 19.77 5.90
C ASN A 76 21.57 19.35 4.50
N VAL A 77 22.22 19.87 3.47
CA VAL A 77 21.94 19.53 2.06
C VAL A 77 22.42 18.12 1.79
N GLU A 78 23.65 17.78 2.18
CA GLU A 78 24.21 16.44 2.01
C GLU A 78 23.36 15.37 2.74
N ASN A 79 22.93 15.66 3.98
CA ASN A 79 22.00 14.79 4.71
C ASN A 79 20.64 14.63 3.99
N ASN A 80 20.09 15.70 3.40
CA ASN A 80 18.85 15.61 2.63
C ASN A 80 19.03 14.80 1.34
N LEU A 81 20.19 14.94 0.68
CA LEU A 81 20.52 14.19 -0.53
C LEU A 81 20.66 12.70 -0.26
N ASP A 82 21.29 12.32 0.85
CA ASP A 82 21.38 10.92 1.26
C ASP A 82 20.00 10.32 1.54
N VAL A 83 19.10 11.08 2.16
CA VAL A 83 17.71 10.67 2.37
C VAL A 83 16.98 10.50 1.04
N PHE A 84 17.08 11.45 0.09
CA PHE A 84 16.47 11.32 -1.22
C PHE A 84 17.05 10.16 -2.04
N ALA A 85 18.37 9.96 -2.02
CA ALA A 85 19.03 8.83 -2.68
C ALA A 85 18.52 7.49 -2.13
N THR A 86 18.36 7.41 -0.81
CA THR A 86 17.79 6.24 -0.13
C THR A 86 16.34 6.01 -0.55
N LEU A 87 15.51 7.05 -0.54
CA LEU A 87 14.10 6.96 -0.94
C LEU A 87 13.95 6.53 -2.41
N ILE A 88 14.67 7.17 -3.33
CA ILE A 88 14.67 6.84 -4.76
C ILE A 88 15.08 5.39 -4.98
N THR A 89 16.18 4.96 -4.36
CA THR A 89 16.69 3.58 -4.50
C THR A 89 15.68 2.57 -3.99
N ARG A 90 15.09 2.83 -2.82
CA ARG A 90 14.11 1.94 -2.21
C ARG A 90 12.82 1.87 -3.04
N THR A 91 12.29 3.01 -3.49
CA THR A 91 11.10 3.03 -4.34
C THR A 91 11.35 2.34 -5.68
N ALA A 92 12.56 2.45 -6.25
CA ALA A 92 12.92 1.71 -7.46
C ALA A 92 12.97 0.19 -7.23
N GLN A 93 13.50 -0.26 -6.09
CA GLN A 93 13.46 -1.67 -5.68
C GLN A 93 12.02 -2.17 -5.47
N ASP A 94 11.17 -1.34 -4.84
CA ASP A 94 9.76 -1.67 -4.62
C ASP A 94 9.01 -1.80 -5.96
N ILE A 95 9.30 -0.96 -6.95
CA ILE A 95 8.76 -1.07 -8.31
C ILE A 95 9.17 -2.41 -8.94
N ASP A 96 10.44 -2.79 -8.85
CA ASP A 96 10.95 -4.05 -9.40
C ASP A 96 10.31 -5.27 -8.72
N TYR A 97 10.14 -5.21 -7.40
CA TYR A 97 9.40 -6.23 -6.66
C TYR A 97 7.93 -6.32 -7.10
N ILE A 98 7.26 -5.18 -7.27
CA ILE A 98 5.86 -5.18 -7.72
C ILE A 98 5.76 -5.82 -9.10
N ILE A 99 6.66 -5.47 -10.04
CA ILE A 99 6.71 -6.04 -11.39
C ILE A 99 6.92 -7.56 -11.35
N THR A 100 7.87 -8.04 -10.56
CA THR A 100 8.13 -9.49 -10.42
C THR A 100 7.00 -10.25 -9.71
N SER A 101 6.21 -9.55 -8.88
CA SER A 101 5.03 -10.11 -8.22
C SER A 101 3.76 -10.07 -9.09
N LEU A 102 3.81 -9.47 -10.29
CA LEU A 102 2.65 -9.45 -11.17
C LEU A 102 2.32 -10.87 -11.64
N PRO A 103 1.03 -11.25 -11.65
CA PRO A 103 0.62 -12.52 -12.21
C PRO A 103 0.95 -12.58 -13.70
N ASP A 104 1.33 -13.75 -14.21
CA ASP A 104 1.77 -13.93 -15.59
C ASP A 104 0.67 -13.47 -16.58
N ILE A 105 0.98 -12.39 -17.30
CA ILE A 105 0.09 -11.73 -18.27
C ILE A 105 -0.09 -12.62 -19.53
N ARG A 106 0.70 -13.69 -19.68
CA ARG A 106 0.70 -14.56 -20.87
C ARG A 106 -0.32 -15.69 -20.84
N VAL A 107 -1.13 -15.82 -19.79
CA VAL A 107 -2.27 -16.74 -19.82
C VAL A 107 -3.24 -16.22 -20.88
N SER A 108 -3.29 -16.88 -22.05
CA SER A 108 -4.24 -16.53 -23.10
C SER A 108 -5.64 -16.46 -22.50
N GLN A 109 -6.45 -15.49 -22.93
CA GLN A 109 -7.81 -15.28 -22.42
C GLN A 109 -8.59 -16.60 -22.35
N GLN A 110 -8.42 -17.47 -23.35
CA GLN A 110 -9.02 -18.79 -23.42
C GLN A 110 -8.57 -19.75 -22.30
N ASN A 111 -7.30 -19.72 -21.90
CA ASN A 111 -6.82 -20.54 -20.77
C ASN A 111 -7.33 -20.01 -19.43
N GLN A 112 -7.48 -18.69 -19.31
CA GLN A 112 -8.03 -18.07 -18.11
C GLN A 112 -9.53 -18.34 -17.97
N GLU A 113 -10.29 -18.26 -19.05
CA GLU A 113 -11.71 -18.63 -19.09
C GLU A 113 -11.91 -20.09 -18.69
N LYS A 114 -11.11 -21.02 -19.22
CA LYS A 114 -11.14 -22.43 -18.81
C LYS A 114 -10.80 -22.64 -17.33
N ALA A 115 -9.84 -21.89 -16.79
CA ALA A 115 -9.50 -21.98 -15.37
C ALA A 115 -10.64 -21.46 -14.49
N ILE A 116 -11.30 -20.37 -14.91
CA ILE A 116 -12.47 -19.81 -14.23
C ILE A 116 -13.63 -20.80 -14.24
N GLU A 117 -13.92 -21.42 -15.39
CA GLU A 117 -14.99 -22.42 -15.53
C GLU A 117 -14.79 -23.60 -14.56
N ARG A 118 -13.57 -24.15 -14.51
CA ARG A 118 -13.22 -25.21 -13.55
C ARG A 118 -13.42 -24.78 -12.10
N LEU A 119 -12.93 -23.59 -11.72
CA LEU A 119 -13.09 -23.07 -10.36
C LEU A 119 -14.55 -22.81 -9.99
N GLN A 120 -15.39 -22.43 -10.97
CA GLN A 120 -16.82 -22.28 -10.76
C GLN A 120 -17.51 -23.62 -10.55
N GLU A 121 -17.14 -24.64 -11.33
CA GLU A 121 -17.63 -26.01 -11.16
C GLU A 121 -17.23 -26.59 -9.79
N GLU A 122 -15.95 -26.45 -9.41
CA GLU A 122 -15.46 -26.88 -8.09
C GLU A 122 -16.20 -26.16 -6.94
N ASN A 123 -16.43 -24.85 -7.06
CA ASN A 123 -17.23 -24.12 -6.08
C ASN A 123 -18.68 -24.58 -6.03
N ALA A 124 -19.28 -24.92 -7.17
CA ALA A 124 -20.65 -25.43 -7.22
C ALA A 124 -20.75 -26.80 -6.52
N GLN A 125 -19.79 -27.69 -6.78
CA GLN A 125 -19.70 -28.99 -6.12
C GLN A 125 -19.47 -28.84 -4.61
N ALA A 126 -18.55 -27.97 -4.18
CA ALA A 126 -18.30 -27.68 -2.77
C ALA A 126 -19.55 -27.11 -2.08
N ARG A 127 -20.29 -26.23 -2.75
CA ARG A 127 -21.59 -25.72 -2.25
C ARG A 127 -22.60 -26.84 -2.09
N GLN A 128 -22.71 -27.74 -3.05
CA GLN A 128 -23.65 -28.87 -2.94
C GLN A 128 -23.29 -29.77 -1.76
N GLN A 129 -22.02 -30.13 -1.60
CA GLN A 129 -21.55 -30.94 -0.47
C GLN A 129 -21.84 -30.27 0.88
N LEU A 130 -21.68 -28.94 0.95
CA LEU A 130 -22.02 -28.16 2.14
C LEU A 130 -23.52 -28.20 2.44
N VAL A 131 -24.37 -28.01 1.44
CA VAL A 131 -25.84 -28.07 1.60
C VAL A 131 -26.25 -29.46 2.11
N GLU A 132 -25.74 -30.52 1.50
CA GLU A 132 -26.04 -31.88 1.94
C GLU A 132 -25.58 -32.15 3.38
N ALA A 133 -24.41 -31.63 3.77
CA ALA A 133 -23.92 -31.75 5.14
C ALA A 133 -24.82 -31.02 6.14
N ILE A 134 -25.30 -29.82 5.78
CA ILE A 134 -26.26 -29.04 6.60
C ILE A 134 -27.57 -29.81 6.74
N THR A 135 -28.14 -30.31 5.64
CA THR A 135 -29.40 -31.08 5.67
C THR A 135 -29.28 -32.32 6.57
N ARG A 136 -28.14 -33.03 6.51
CA ARG A 136 -27.88 -34.16 7.42
C ARG A 136 -27.81 -33.70 8.87
N ALA A 137 -27.10 -32.62 9.17
CA ALA A 137 -26.98 -32.07 10.52
C ALA A 137 -28.34 -31.65 11.09
N GLU A 138 -29.17 -30.98 10.28
CA GLU A 138 -30.53 -30.57 10.66
C GLU A 138 -31.43 -31.78 10.95
N GLY A 139 -31.32 -32.85 10.15
CA GLY A 139 -32.06 -34.10 10.38
C GLY A 139 -31.69 -34.77 11.71
N VAL A 140 -30.41 -34.78 12.07
CA VAL A 140 -29.95 -35.29 13.37
C VAL A 140 -30.45 -34.40 14.50
N LEU A 141 -30.36 -33.07 14.34
CA LEU A 141 -30.84 -32.12 15.33
C LEU A 141 -32.34 -32.29 15.62
N LEU A 142 -33.16 -32.53 14.59
CA LEU A 142 -34.58 -32.82 14.75
C LEU A 142 -34.82 -34.09 15.57
N LYS A 143 -34.07 -35.17 15.31
CA LYS A 143 -34.16 -36.42 16.09
C LYS A 143 -33.78 -36.19 17.56
N VAL A 144 -32.69 -35.47 17.83
CA VAL A 144 -32.27 -35.15 19.20
C VAL A 144 -33.36 -34.34 19.91
N LYS A 145 -33.94 -33.34 19.24
CA LYS A 145 -35.06 -32.56 19.78
C LYS A 145 -36.29 -33.43 20.08
N GLN A 146 -36.62 -34.36 19.18
CA GLN A 146 -37.74 -35.28 19.37
C GLN A 146 -37.52 -36.20 20.58
N ILE A 147 -36.34 -36.82 20.70
CA ILE A 147 -35.99 -37.68 21.83
C ILE A 147 -36.06 -36.89 23.13
N LYS A 148 -35.52 -35.67 23.17
CA LYS A 148 -35.61 -34.79 24.34
C LYS A 148 -37.05 -34.58 24.78
N ASN A 149 -37.94 -34.29 23.84
CA ASN A 149 -39.36 -34.05 24.14
C ASN A 149 -40.06 -35.34 24.62
N GLN A 150 -39.73 -36.50 24.05
CA GLN A 150 -40.26 -37.79 24.50
C GLN A 150 -39.81 -38.14 25.91
N VAL A 151 -38.52 -37.92 26.24
CA VAL A 151 -37.98 -38.13 27.59
C VAL A 151 -38.67 -37.20 28.59
N ALA A 152 -38.83 -35.92 28.25
CA ALA A 152 -39.55 -34.97 29.10
C ALA A 152 -41.02 -35.39 29.34
N ALA A 153 -41.71 -35.86 28.29
CA ALA A 153 -43.08 -36.34 28.41
C ALA A 153 -43.18 -37.61 29.27
N ALA A 154 -42.27 -38.57 29.08
CA ALA A 154 -42.21 -39.78 29.89
C ALA A 154 -41.95 -39.47 31.37
N GLN A 155 -41.04 -38.52 31.66
CA GLN A 155 -40.77 -38.09 33.04
C GLN A 155 -42.01 -37.46 33.69
N LEU A 156 -42.72 -36.58 32.98
CA LEU A 156 -43.97 -36.00 33.47
C LEU A 156 -45.05 -37.06 33.74
N GLU A 157 -45.09 -38.15 32.97
CA GLU A 157 -46.03 -39.24 33.19
C GLU A 157 -45.65 -40.10 34.39
N ILE A 158 -44.36 -40.38 34.58
CA ILE A 158 -43.84 -41.08 35.77
C ILE A 158 -44.18 -40.26 37.03
N ASP A 159 -43.89 -38.96 37.03
CA ASP A 159 -44.16 -38.08 38.18
C ASP A 159 -45.65 -38.07 38.55
N LYS A 160 -46.55 -38.06 37.55
CA LYS A 160 -48.01 -38.18 37.80
C LYS A 160 -48.39 -39.52 38.42
N ARG A 161 -47.82 -40.63 37.94
CA ARG A 161 -48.12 -41.98 38.45
C ARG A 161 -47.64 -42.16 39.89
N VAL A 162 -46.43 -41.67 40.21
CA VAL A 162 -45.88 -41.68 41.58
C VAL A 162 -46.80 -40.90 42.52
N ASN A 163 -47.20 -39.69 42.14
CA ASN A 163 -48.08 -38.83 42.95
C ASN A 163 -49.50 -39.42 43.13
N CYS A 164 -50.03 -40.13 42.12
CA CYS A 164 -51.29 -40.87 42.26
C CYS A 164 -51.18 -42.06 43.22
N ASN A 165 -50.06 -42.79 43.22
CA ASN A 165 -49.86 -43.93 44.13
C ASN A 165 -49.68 -43.48 45.59
N GLU A 166 -48.93 -42.41 45.85
CA GLU A 166 -48.82 -41.82 47.21
C GLU A 166 -50.18 -41.39 47.77
N ARG A 167 -51.08 -40.85 46.93
CA ARG A 167 -52.43 -40.46 47.38
C ARG A 167 -53.34 -41.64 47.70
N ILE A 168 -53.08 -42.82 47.16
CA ILE A 168 -53.83 -44.05 47.47
C ILE A 168 -53.33 -44.65 48.79
N GLU A 169 -52.02 -44.63 49.05
CA GLU A 169 -51.44 -45.15 50.29
C GLU A 169 -51.77 -44.30 51.53
N ILE A 170 -51.99 -42.98 51.38
CA ILE A 170 -52.40 -42.10 52.49
C ILE A 170 -53.91 -42.19 52.78
N GLY A 171 -54.69 -42.83 51.89
CA GLY A 171 -56.15 -42.97 51.98
C GLY A 171 -56.66 -44.29 52.57
N GLN A 172 -55.77 -45.18 53.02
CA GLN A 172 -56.08 -46.40 53.79
C GLN A 172 -55.55 -46.26 55.23
#